data_AF-A0A7C4RZF3-F1
#
_entry.id   AF-A0A7C4RZF3-F1
#
_cell.length_a   1.000
_cell.length_b   1.000
_cell.length_c   1.000
_cell.angle_alpha   90.00
_cell.angle_beta   90.00
_cell.angle_gamma   90.00
#
_symmetry.space_group_name_H-M   'P 1'
#
loop_
_entity.id
_entity.type
_entity.pdbx_description
1 polymer ?
#
loop_
_entity_poly.entity_id
_entity_poly.type
_entity_poly.pdbx_seq_one_letter_code
_entity_poly.pdbx_strand_id
1 'polypeptide(L)'
;MKNYSLTSYFLIAVSTRENLELCRKYSLAGFPSSIMGAWAFCDIRQGDRVSFLYGARVYDLYIVMEKYLEYDEKAPPPWKPLEFGSGKRRRRYFYPFRLRLKPLRIFNEPLTRIEFSYVAENLLLRGGYRKTHFQADRIDLGYASKLGVVVDNADIQDSINSSSSSELKFTFNKSKVDLPKIFPFREQILHAALRHYLSDEKKLEQFLTGLSIILSQETQWEVLGEKALPEGYVDILIKEAVPTGLSRKIIVEVKRGEATTRDFQQLKAYRKEFGEECIGAVLIAKRINKKLRRKFPEIKVVEYSIEGLADVFTFRELVNAIKIHMPE
;
A
#
# COMPACT_ATOMS: atom_id res chain seq x y z
N MET A 1 -24.97 6.71 11.76
CA MET A 1 -23.54 7.08 11.78
C MET A 1 -22.99 6.90 10.38
N LYS A 2 -22.39 7.94 9.77
CA LYS A 2 -21.74 7.79 8.45
C LYS A 2 -20.50 6.92 8.66
N ASN A 3 -20.47 5.73 8.04
CA ASN A 3 -19.29 4.88 7.95
C ASN A 3 -18.20 5.65 7.18
N TYR A 4 -17.37 6.41 7.89
CA TYR A 4 -16.12 6.87 7.33
C TYR A 4 -15.21 5.66 7.23
N SER A 5 -15.26 4.96 6.09
CA SER A 5 -14.14 4.12 5.67
C SER A 5 -12.88 4.98 5.77
N LEU A 6 -11.94 4.60 6.64
CA LEU A 6 -10.67 5.29 6.82
C LEU A 6 -9.96 5.38 5.47
N THR A 7 -9.95 6.58 4.91
CA THR A 7 -9.36 6.86 3.60
C THR A 7 -7.85 6.86 3.75
N SER A 8 -7.14 6.05 2.95
CA SER A 8 -5.68 6.05 2.95
C SER A 8 -5.13 7.19 2.09
N TYR A 9 -3.91 7.64 2.38
CA TYR A 9 -3.23 8.68 1.60
C TYR A 9 -1.91 8.13 1.06
N PHE A 10 -1.68 8.33 -0.24
CA PHE A 10 -0.47 7.84 -0.91
C PHE A 10 0.24 8.93 -1.71
N LEU A 11 1.57 8.89 -1.70
CA LEU A 11 2.42 9.62 -2.62
C LEU A 11 2.81 8.69 -3.77
N ILE A 12 2.41 9.04 -4.99
CA ILE A 12 2.76 8.30 -6.21
C ILE A 12 4.04 8.90 -6.78
N ALA A 13 5.11 8.10 -6.82
CA ALA A 13 6.39 8.55 -7.37
C ALA A 13 6.36 8.58 -8.90
N VAL A 14 6.69 9.73 -9.47
CA VAL A 14 6.69 9.96 -10.92
C VAL A 14 8.13 10.04 -11.43
N SER A 15 8.42 9.35 -12.54
CA SER A 15 9.79 9.15 -13.02
C SER A 15 10.40 10.38 -13.72
N THR A 16 9.60 11.22 -14.35
CA THR A 16 10.07 12.38 -15.13
C THR A 16 9.14 13.58 -14.95
N ARG A 17 9.65 14.78 -15.23
CA ARG A 17 8.84 16.00 -15.25
C ARG A 17 7.71 15.93 -16.27
N GLU A 18 8.02 15.43 -17.47
CA GLU A 18 7.03 15.19 -18.54
C GLU A 18 5.89 14.29 -18.05
N ASN A 19 6.22 13.19 -17.36
CA ASN A 19 5.19 12.29 -16.82
C ASN A 19 4.34 12.96 -15.74
N LEU A 20 4.93 13.81 -14.89
CA LEU A 20 4.18 14.58 -13.89
C LEU A 20 3.18 15.51 -14.56
N GLU A 21 3.61 16.23 -15.60
CA GLU A 21 2.76 17.14 -16.35
C GLU A 21 1.61 16.40 -17.04
N LEU A 22 1.87 15.22 -17.63
CA LEU A 22 0.83 14.35 -18.17
C LEU A 22 -0.15 13.88 -17.08
N CYS A 23 0.36 13.40 -15.95
CA CYS A 23 -0.49 12.95 -14.85
C CYS A 23 -1.43 14.06 -14.35
N ARG A 24 -0.91 15.29 -14.20
CA ARG A 24 -1.70 16.46 -13.78
C ARG A 24 -2.69 16.91 -14.85
N LYS A 25 -2.25 17.01 -16.10
CA LYS A 25 -3.08 17.46 -17.24
C LYS A 25 -4.31 16.58 -17.43
N TYR A 26 -4.13 15.27 -17.33
CA TYR A 26 -5.20 14.31 -17.58
C TYR A 26 -5.89 13.83 -16.30
N SER A 27 -5.43 14.26 -15.11
CA SER A 27 -5.88 13.74 -13.81
C SER A 27 -5.85 12.20 -13.78
N LEU A 28 -4.73 11.62 -14.21
CA LEU A 28 -4.53 10.18 -14.24
C LEU A 28 -3.19 9.80 -13.63
N ALA A 29 -3.16 8.64 -12.97
CA ALA A 29 -1.91 7.97 -12.60
C ALA A 29 -1.78 6.66 -13.37
N GLY A 30 -0.57 6.34 -13.84
CA GLY A 30 -0.24 5.09 -14.51
C GLY A 30 0.88 4.37 -13.79
N PHE A 31 0.72 3.07 -13.55
CA PHE A 31 1.79 2.24 -12.99
C PHE A 31 2.35 1.26 -14.01
N PRO A 32 3.68 1.00 -13.98
CA PRO A 32 4.34 0.16 -14.96
C PRO A 32 3.82 -1.28 -14.93
N SER A 33 3.87 -1.99 -16.05
CA SER A 33 3.44 -3.38 -16.29
C SER A 33 4.23 -4.46 -15.50
N SER A 34 4.91 -4.05 -14.43
CA SER A 34 5.67 -4.87 -13.51
C SER A 34 4.83 -5.30 -12.30
N ILE A 35 5.34 -6.25 -11.52
CA ILE A 35 4.71 -6.65 -10.26
C ILE A 35 4.64 -5.51 -9.23
N MET A 36 5.56 -4.54 -9.27
CA MET A 36 5.51 -3.37 -8.40
C MET A 36 4.38 -2.41 -8.78
N GLY A 37 4.08 -2.29 -10.08
CA GLY A 37 2.92 -1.52 -10.53
C GLY A 37 1.60 -2.24 -10.23
N ALA A 38 1.57 -3.56 -10.41
CA ALA A 38 0.44 -4.41 -9.98
C ALA A 38 0.18 -4.28 -8.46
N TRP A 39 1.24 -4.28 -7.65
CA TRP A 39 1.13 -4.06 -6.21
C TRP A 39 0.55 -2.68 -5.88
N ALA A 40 1.09 -1.60 -6.45
CA ALA A 40 0.56 -0.25 -6.23
C ALA A 40 -0.93 -0.14 -6.62
N PHE A 41 -1.28 -0.75 -7.75
CA PHE A 41 -2.65 -0.82 -8.19
C PHE A 41 -3.54 -1.60 -7.22
N CYS A 42 -3.07 -2.70 -6.61
CA CYS A 42 -3.82 -3.41 -5.58
C CYS A 42 -3.93 -2.63 -4.28
N ASP A 43 -2.84 -1.96 -3.88
CA ASP A 43 -2.74 -1.31 -2.59
C ASP A 43 -3.66 -0.08 -2.49
N ILE A 44 -3.71 0.73 -3.54
CA ILE A 44 -4.55 1.93 -3.57
C ILE A 44 -6.01 1.57 -3.91
N ARG A 45 -6.97 2.07 -3.13
CA ARG A 45 -8.41 1.85 -3.33
C ARG A 45 -9.08 3.03 -4.03
N GLN A 46 -10.23 2.76 -4.63
CA GLN A 46 -11.16 3.82 -4.96
C GLN A 46 -11.59 4.54 -3.67
N GLY A 47 -11.64 5.87 -3.72
CA GLY A 47 -11.90 6.75 -2.58
C GLY A 47 -10.65 7.21 -1.85
N ASP A 48 -9.51 6.52 -1.99
CA ASP A 48 -8.23 6.94 -1.39
C ASP A 48 -7.76 8.28 -1.93
N ARG A 49 -6.91 8.95 -1.16
CA ARG A 49 -6.27 10.21 -1.55
C ARG A 49 -4.89 9.95 -2.09
N VAL A 50 -4.52 10.70 -3.13
CA VAL A 50 -3.18 10.61 -3.71
C VAL A 50 -2.60 11.97 -4.03
N SER A 51 -1.29 12.07 -3.92
CA SER A 51 -0.49 13.21 -4.39
C SER A 51 0.66 12.68 -5.24
N PHE A 52 1.19 13.50 -6.14
CA PHE A 52 2.36 13.10 -6.93
C PHE A 52 3.66 13.51 -6.24
N LEU A 53 4.66 12.64 -6.30
CA LEU A 53 5.98 12.88 -5.75
C LEU A 53 7.00 12.93 -6.89
N TYR A 54 7.66 14.08 -7.05
CA TYR A 54 8.69 14.28 -8.07
C TYR A 54 9.73 15.29 -7.58
N GLY A 55 11.03 14.97 -7.74
CA GLY A 55 12.10 15.89 -7.37
C GLY A 55 12.07 16.33 -5.90
N ALA A 56 11.77 15.42 -4.98
CA ALA A 56 11.59 15.69 -3.54
C ALA A 56 10.50 16.74 -3.21
N ARG A 57 9.48 16.83 -4.07
CA ARG A 57 8.31 17.70 -3.89
C ARG A 57 7.02 16.93 -4.07
N VAL A 58 6.02 17.32 -3.29
CA VAL A 58 4.66 16.79 -3.32
C VAL A 58 3.78 17.76 -4.10
N TYR A 59 3.05 17.23 -5.08
CA TYR A 59 2.23 17.99 -6.01
C TYR A 59 0.78 17.58 -5.90
N ASP A 60 -0.06 18.58 -5.67
CA ASP A 60 -1.51 18.55 -5.68
C ASP A 60 -2.12 17.46 -4.77
N LEU A 61 -3.42 17.50 -4.56
CA LEU A 61 -4.15 16.43 -3.86
C LEU A 61 -5.33 16.01 -4.71
N TYR A 62 -5.48 14.70 -4.87
CA TYR A 62 -6.54 14.09 -5.64
C TYR A 62 -7.29 13.04 -4.80
N ILE A 63 -8.50 12.72 -5.23
CA ILE A 63 -9.22 11.50 -4.83
C ILE A 63 -9.22 10.50 -5.99
N VAL A 64 -9.02 9.22 -5.68
CA VAL A 64 -9.10 8.13 -6.65
C VAL A 64 -10.57 7.84 -6.93
N MET A 65 -11.03 8.22 -8.12
CA MET A 65 -12.41 8.05 -8.56
C MET A 65 -12.68 6.65 -9.10
N GLU A 66 -11.72 6.06 -9.79
CA GLU A 66 -11.84 4.76 -10.43
C GLU A 66 -10.47 4.13 -10.66
N LYS A 67 -10.48 2.82 -10.88
CA LYS A 67 -9.34 2.01 -11.24
C LYS A 67 -9.69 1.22 -12.50
N TYR A 68 -8.84 1.27 -13.52
CA TYR A 68 -9.06 0.54 -14.76
C TYR A 68 -7.74 0.04 -15.35
N LEU A 69 -7.83 -0.89 -16.29
CA LEU A 69 -6.68 -1.43 -17.01
C LEU A 69 -6.69 -0.88 -18.44
N GLU A 70 -5.54 -0.47 -18.96
CA GLU A 70 -5.40 0.03 -20.32
C GLU A 70 -4.19 -0.61 -20.98
N TYR A 71 -4.41 -1.61 -21.83
CA TYR A 71 -3.32 -2.35 -22.46
C TYR A 71 -2.87 -1.73 -23.78
N ASP A 72 -3.61 -0.78 -24.34
CA ASP A 72 -3.13 -0.01 -25.48
C ASP A 72 -2.15 1.06 -25.01
N GLU A 73 -0.89 0.90 -25.40
CA GLU A 73 0.17 1.87 -25.08
C GLU A 73 -0.02 3.23 -25.74
N LYS A 74 -0.85 3.30 -26.79
CA LYS A 74 -1.18 4.55 -27.49
C LYS A 74 -2.36 5.27 -26.85
N ALA A 75 -3.08 4.61 -25.93
CA ALA A 75 -4.18 5.23 -25.23
C ALA A 75 -3.69 6.43 -24.41
N PRO A 76 -4.48 7.51 -24.35
CA PRO A 76 -4.11 8.66 -23.55
C PRO A 76 -4.06 8.29 -22.05
N PRO A 77 -3.19 8.94 -21.27
CA PRO A 77 -2.08 9.81 -21.66
C PRO A 77 -0.96 9.07 -22.39
N PRO A 78 -0.25 9.75 -23.32
CA PRO A 78 0.82 9.13 -24.10
C PRO A 78 2.12 9.01 -23.30
N TRP A 79 2.10 8.31 -22.16
CA TRP A 79 3.30 8.07 -21.36
C TRP A 79 4.29 7.22 -22.14
N LYS A 80 5.53 7.71 -22.28
CA LYS A 80 6.62 6.98 -22.92
C LYS A 80 6.98 5.74 -22.10
N PRO A 81 6.97 4.52 -22.68
CA PRO A 81 7.36 3.31 -21.96
C PRO A 81 8.78 3.40 -21.41
N LEU A 82 9.00 2.74 -20.27
CA LEU A 82 10.31 2.62 -19.66
C LEU A 82 11.07 1.45 -20.28
N GLU A 83 12.33 1.66 -20.61
CA GLU A 83 13.18 0.64 -21.20
C GLU A 83 14.46 0.48 -20.41
N PHE A 84 14.73 -0.76 -19.99
CA PHE A 84 15.91 -1.10 -19.20
C PHE A 84 16.72 -2.18 -19.90
N GLY A 85 18.05 -2.03 -19.87
CA GLY A 85 18.99 -2.97 -20.49
C GLY A 85 19.15 -2.79 -22.00
N SER A 86 19.99 -3.61 -22.61
CA SER A 86 20.32 -3.58 -24.03
C SER A 86 20.20 -4.95 -24.70
N GLY A 87 20.00 -4.97 -26.02
CA GLY A 87 19.92 -6.20 -26.82
C GLY A 87 18.82 -7.17 -26.35
N LYS A 88 19.17 -8.46 -26.24
CA LYS A 88 18.25 -9.55 -25.82
C LYS A 88 17.75 -9.43 -24.36
N ARG A 89 18.32 -8.53 -23.54
CA ARG A 89 17.91 -8.29 -22.15
C ARG A 89 17.04 -7.05 -21.97
N ARG A 90 16.68 -6.36 -23.06
CA ARG A 90 15.82 -5.17 -23.01
C ARG A 90 14.46 -5.54 -22.41
N ARG A 91 14.13 -4.92 -21.28
CA ARG A 91 12.80 -5.00 -20.67
C ARG A 91 12.08 -3.70 -20.94
N ARG A 92 10.88 -3.80 -21.48
CA ARG A 92 10.02 -2.67 -21.79
C ARG A 92 8.80 -2.72 -20.87
N TYR A 93 8.56 -1.63 -20.16
CA TYR A 93 7.42 -1.48 -19.26
C TYR A 93 6.57 -0.32 -19.74
N PHE A 94 5.34 -0.62 -20.15
CA PHE A 94 4.29 0.38 -20.37
C PHE A 94 3.41 0.46 -19.11
N TYR A 95 2.33 1.24 -19.14
CA TYR A 95 1.60 1.62 -17.92
C TYR A 95 0.16 1.12 -17.88
N PRO A 96 -0.12 -0.19 -17.80
CA PRO A 96 -1.48 -0.70 -17.92
C PRO A 96 -2.38 -0.38 -16.74
N PHE A 97 -1.82 -0.14 -15.56
CA PHE A 97 -2.61 0.02 -14.35
C PHE A 97 -2.94 1.50 -14.14
N ARG A 98 -4.20 1.88 -14.28
CA ARG A 98 -4.62 3.29 -14.30
C ARG A 98 -5.50 3.65 -13.11
N LEU A 99 -5.25 4.84 -12.54
CA LEU A 99 -6.14 5.48 -11.59
C LEU A 99 -6.74 6.71 -12.25
N ARG A 100 -8.08 6.80 -12.23
CA ARG A 100 -8.80 8.02 -12.54
C ARG A 100 -8.88 8.89 -11.31
N LEU A 101 -8.42 10.13 -11.43
CA LEU A 101 -8.27 11.03 -10.30
C LEU A 101 -9.21 12.22 -10.47
N LYS A 102 -9.76 12.69 -9.35
CA LYS A 102 -10.43 13.98 -9.29
C LYS A 102 -9.55 14.93 -8.47
N PRO A 103 -9.11 16.06 -9.02
CA PRO A 103 -8.34 17.04 -8.28
C PRO A 103 -9.18 17.65 -7.15
N LEU A 104 -8.54 17.88 -6.01
CA LEU A 104 -9.15 18.50 -4.83
C LEU A 104 -8.41 19.76 -4.43
N ARG A 105 -7.07 19.74 -4.50
CA ARG A 105 -6.23 20.89 -4.21
C ARG A 105 -5.06 20.97 -5.16
N ILE A 106 -4.66 22.19 -5.49
CA ILE A 106 -3.46 22.48 -6.27
C ILE A 106 -2.40 23.07 -5.36
N PHE A 107 -1.24 22.42 -5.29
CA PHE A 107 -0.07 22.89 -4.54
C PHE A 107 1.22 22.25 -5.05
N ASN A 108 2.35 22.82 -4.66
CA ASN A 108 3.66 22.28 -4.96
C ASN A 108 4.60 22.56 -3.79
N GLU A 109 4.80 21.56 -2.93
CA GLU A 109 5.44 21.75 -1.64
C GLU A 109 6.65 20.81 -1.48
N PRO A 110 7.75 21.25 -0.84
CA PRO A 110 8.89 20.37 -0.60
C PRO A 110 8.52 19.25 0.38
N LEU A 111 9.02 18.04 0.13
CA LEU A 111 8.83 16.87 0.99
C LEU A 111 9.45 17.06 2.38
N THR A 112 10.42 17.98 2.52
CA THR A 112 11.08 18.30 3.79
C THR A 112 10.22 19.12 4.75
N ARG A 113 9.01 19.51 4.34
CA ARG A 113 8.03 20.14 5.21
C ARG A 113 7.63 19.21 6.36
N ILE A 114 7.41 19.79 7.53
CA ILE A 114 6.96 19.03 8.71
C ILE A 114 5.62 18.35 8.45
N GLU A 115 4.80 18.94 7.58
CA GLU A 115 3.52 18.41 7.11
C GLU A 115 3.60 17.06 6.39
N PHE A 116 4.80 16.63 5.98
CA PHE A 116 5.05 15.34 5.32
C PHE A 116 6.07 14.50 6.07
N SER A 117 6.28 14.75 7.37
CA SER A 117 7.38 14.15 8.13
C SER A 117 7.33 12.62 8.11
N TYR A 118 6.14 12.02 8.21
CA TYR A 118 6.00 10.57 8.25
C TYR A 118 6.46 9.93 6.94
N VAL A 119 5.94 10.40 5.80
CA VAL A 119 6.35 9.87 4.50
C VAL A 119 7.79 10.25 4.14
N ALA A 120 8.27 11.43 4.54
CA ALA A 120 9.65 11.85 4.33
C ALA A 120 10.65 10.92 5.05
N GLU A 121 10.40 10.60 6.33
CA GLU A 121 11.21 9.65 7.09
C GLU A 121 11.20 8.27 6.43
N ASN A 122 10.03 7.78 6.02
CA ASN A 122 9.89 6.50 5.32
C ASN A 122 10.69 6.48 4.00
N LEU A 123 10.76 7.60 3.28
CA LEU A 123 11.51 7.75 2.03
C LEU A 123 13.02 7.84 2.24
N LEU A 124 13.47 8.58 3.25
CA LEU A 124 14.90 8.76 3.56
C LEU A 124 15.55 7.43 3.94
N LEU A 125 14.90 6.65 4.80
CA LEU A 125 15.42 5.36 5.26
C LEU A 125 15.54 4.32 4.13
N ARG A 126 14.83 4.50 3.02
CA ARG A 126 14.91 3.62 1.84
C ARG A 126 16.14 3.85 0.97
N GLY A 127 16.80 5.00 1.12
CA GLY A 127 17.86 5.42 0.21
C GLY A 127 17.41 5.62 -1.25
N GLY A 128 16.12 5.84 -1.51
CA GLY A 128 15.61 6.25 -2.84
C GLY A 128 14.20 5.80 -3.23
N TYR A 129 13.75 6.27 -4.41
CA TYR A 129 12.39 6.10 -4.96
C TYR A 129 12.21 4.83 -5.81
N ARG A 130 12.77 3.68 -5.40
CA ARG A 130 12.65 2.44 -6.20
C ARG A 130 11.22 1.88 -6.26
N LYS A 131 10.32 2.36 -5.41
CA LYS A 131 8.89 2.05 -5.41
C LYS A 131 8.08 3.08 -6.18
N THR A 132 6.91 2.64 -6.64
CA THR A 132 5.95 3.44 -7.40
C THR A 132 5.02 4.26 -6.51
N HIS A 133 4.86 3.89 -5.24
CA HIS A 133 3.95 4.54 -4.29
C HIS A 133 4.44 4.37 -2.85
N PHE A 134 4.03 5.30 -1.98
CA PHE A 134 4.34 5.32 -0.55
C PHE A 134 3.09 5.75 0.22
N GLN A 135 2.69 4.96 1.22
CA GLN A 135 1.58 5.36 2.08
C GLN A 135 2.06 6.40 3.09
N ALA A 136 1.35 7.51 3.16
CA ALA A 136 1.46 8.52 4.21
C ALA A 136 0.39 8.23 5.28
N ASP A 137 0.60 8.77 6.47
CA ASP A 137 -0.33 8.57 7.57
C ASP A 137 -1.47 9.60 7.56
N ARG A 138 -2.39 9.45 8.51
CA ARG A 138 -3.53 10.37 8.67
C ARG A 138 -3.11 11.82 8.90
N ILE A 139 -1.99 12.06 9.59
CA ILE A 139 -1.51 13.40 9.93
C ILE A 139 -1.02 14.09 8.66
N ASP A 140 -0.18 13.42 7.87
CA ASP A 140 0.29 13.91 6.57
C ASP A 140 -0.91 14.27 5.65
N LEU A 141 -1.95 13.42 5.62
CA LEU A 141 -3.18 13.71 4.86
C LEU A 141 -3.92 14.94 5.38
N GLY A 142 -4.02 15.07 6.71
CA GLY A 142 -4.67 16.20 7.37
C GLY A 142 -4.03 17.53 6.99
N TYR A 143 -2.70 17.57 6.86
CA TYR A 143 -1.98 18.73 6.37
C TYR A 143 -2.13 18.93 4.87
N ALA A 144 -1.92 17.89 4.06
CA ALA A 144 -2.10 17.97 2.59
C ALA A 144 -3.49 18.52 2.21
N SER A 145 -4.51 18.18 2.99
CA SER A 145 -5.89 18.64 2.83
C SER A 145 -6.13 20.10 3.20
N LYS A 146 -5.10 20.85 3.61
CA LYS A 146 -5.14 22.29 3.95
C LYS A 146 -4.21 23.13 3.07
N LEU A 147 -3.30 22.50 2.31
CA LEU A 147 -2.31 23.19 1.49
C LEU A 147 -2.91 23.75 0.19
N GLY A 148 -2.28 24.81 -0.33
CA GLY A 148 -2.62 25.42 -1.62
C GLY A 148 -4.08 25.84 -1.76
N VAL A 149 -4.58 25.80 -3.00
CA VAL A 149 -5.93 26.25 -3.37
C VAL A 149 -6.87 25.07 -3.58
N VAL A 150 -8.14 25.23 -3.19
CA VAL A 150 -9.19 24.26 -3.48
C VAL A 150 -9.53 24.33 -4.97
N VAL A 151 -9.74 23.18 -5.60
CA VAL A 151 -10.18 23.11 -7.00
C VAL A 151 -11.69 23.18 -7.05
N ASP A 152 -12.21 24.17 -7.78
CA ASP A 152 -13.65 24.30 -8.02
C ASP A 152 -14.11 23.22 -9.00
N ASN A 153 -15.31 22.67 -8.75
CA ASN A 153 -15.86 21.54 -9.52
C ASN A 153 -16.09 21.85 -11.01
N ALA A 154 -16.04 23.11 -11.43
CA ALA A 154 -16.30 23.54 -12.81
C ALA A 154 -15.17 23.19 -13.80
N ASP A 155 -13.95 22.91 -13.31
CA ASP A 155 -12.75 22.73 -14.15
C ASP A 155 -12.39 21.26 -14.45
N ILE A 156 -13.23 20.30 -14.05
CA ILE A 156 -12.93 18.88 -14.24
C ILE A 156 -13.33 18.48 -15.66
N GLN A 157 -12.34 18.37 -16.55
CA GLN A 157 -12.53 17.75 -17.86
C GLN A 157 -12.84 16.24 -17.69
N ASP A 158 -14.10 15.85 -17.84
CA ASP A 158 -14.56 14.45 -17.98
C ASP A 158 -14.21 13.87 -19.37
N SER A 159 -12.97 14.00 -19.83
CA SER A 159 -12.64 13.80 -21.25
C SER A 159 -12.07 12.42 -21.62
N ILE A 160 -12.04 11.44 -20.70
CA ILE A 160 -11.59 10.07 -21.03
C ILE A 160 -12.68 9.06 -20.69
N ASN A 161 -13.45 8.69 -21.71
CA ASN A 161 -14.29 7.48 -21.69
C ASN A 161 -13.37 6.26 -21.82
N SER A 162 -12.97 5.65 -20.70
CA SER A 162 -12.21 4.40 -20.71
C SER A 162 -13.14 3.20 -20.81
N SER A 163 -13.13 2.53 -21.96
CA SER A 163 -13.98 1.38 -22.28
C SER A 163 -13.32 0.03 -22.02
N SER A 164 -12.58 -0.15 -20.90
CA SER A 164 -12.19 -1.52 -20.53
C SER A 164 -12.10 -1.76 -19.01
N SER A 165 -13.00 -2.62 -18.55
CA SER A 165 -13.26 -3.00 -17.15
C SER A 165 -12.70 -4.38 -16.80
N SER A 166 -11.48 -4.69 -17.23
CA SER A 166 -10.83 -5.94 -16.79
C SER A 166 -10.21 -5.75 -15.41
N GLU A 167 -10.58 -6.57 -14.42
CA GLU A 167 -9.89 -6.59 -13.12
C GLU A 167 -8.52 -7.28 -13.25
N LEU A 168 -7.53 -6.81 -12.47
CA LEU A 168 -6.20 -7.42 -12.41
C LEU A 168 -6.27 -8.80 -11.74
N LYS A 169 -5.63 -9.80 -12.35
CA LYS A 169 -5.70 -11.19 -11.91
C LYS A 169 -4.35 -11.73 -11.43
N PHE A 170 -4.44 -12.75 -10.59
CA PHE A 170 -3.32 -13.46 -10.00
C PHE A 170 -3.52 -14.97 -10.09
N THR A 171 -2.42 -15.72 -10.01
CA THR A 171 -2.45 -17.18 -9.99
C THR A 171 -1.37 -17.75 -9.08
N PHE A 172 -1.66 -18.90 -8.45
CA PHE A 172 -0.65 -19.73 -7.79
C PHE A 172 0.15 -20.57 -8.80
N ASN A 173 -0.43 -20.83 -9.98
CA ASN A 173 0.15 -21.71 -11.00
C ASN A 173 1.00 -20.91 -12.00
N LYS A 174 2.31 -21.17 -12.01
CA LYS A 174 3.26 -20.50 -12.90
C LYS A 174 2.94 -20.68 -14.40
N SER A 175 2.27 -21.76 -14.80
CA SER A 175 1.91 -21.98 -16.21
C SER A 175 0.77 -21.09 -16.70
N LYS A 176 -0.01 -20.49 -15.79
CA LYS A 176 -1.12 -19.58 -16.10
C LYS A 176 -0.72 -18.10 -16.06
N VAL A 177 0.56 -17.80 -15.85
CA VAL A 177 1.08 -16.43 -15.83
C VAL A 177 1.06 -15.87 -17.25
N ASP A 178 0.41 -14.72 -17.42
CA ASP A 178 0.29 -13.98 -18.67
C ASP A 178 0.48 -12.49 -18.39
N LEU A 179 1.72 -11.99 -18.43
CA LEU A 179 2.02 -10.62 -18.05
C LEU A 179 1.64 -9.64 -19.18
N PRO A 180 0.99 -8.49 -18.87
CA PRO A 180 0.67 -7.96 -17.54
C PRO A 180 -0.80 -8.17 -17.10
N LYS A 181 -1.48 -9.21 -17.59
CA LYS A 181 -2.89 -9.50 -17.29
C LYS A 181 -3.08 -10.40 -16.06
N ILE A 182 -2.22 -11.40 -15.91
CA ILE A 182 -2.23 -12.41 -14.85
C ILE A 182 -0.82 -12.50 -14.24
N PHE A 183 -0.68 -12.05 -12.99
CA PHE A 183 0.59 -12.11 -12.27
C PHE A 183 0.70 -13.37 -11.40
N PRO A 184 1.92 -13.88 -11.16
CA PRO A 184 2.10 -14.86 -10.10
C PRO A 184 1.80 -14.23 -8.74
N PHE A 185 1.11 -14.95 -7.86
CA PHE A 185 0.88 -14.52 -6.49
C PHE A 185 2.19 -14.42 -5.69
N ARG A 186 2.51 -13.21 -5.25
CA ARG A 186 3.72 -12.88 -4.48
C ARG A 186 3.37 -12.33 -3.10
N GLU A 187 4.35 -12.33 -2.22
CA GLU A 187 4.22 -11.87 -0.83
C GLU A 187 3.76 -10.40 -0.73
N GLN A 188 4.22 -9.51 -1.61
CA GLN A 188 3.76 -8.11 -1.63
C GLN A 188 2.26 -7.97 -1.90
N ILE A 189 1.68 -8.90 -2.67
CA ILE A 189 0.24 -8.92 -2.93
C ILE A 189 -0.52 -9.42 -1.70
N LEU A 190 0.06 -10.37 -0.95
CA LEU A 190 -0.48 -10.79 0.34
C LEU A 190 -0.43 -9.66 1.38
N HIS A 191 0.67 -8.89 1.41
CA HIS A 191 0.81 -7.71 2.28
C HIS A 191 -0.33 -6.72 2.04
N ALA A 192 -0.54 -6.33 0.78
CA ALA A 192 -1.65 -5.46 0.42
C ALA A 192 -3.01 -6.07 0.80
N ALA A 193 -3.21 -7.37 0.55
CA ALA A 193 -4.48 -8.03 0.86
C ALA A 193 -4.78 -8.08 2.37
N LEU A 194 -3.78 -8.38 3.20
CA LEU A 194 -3.90 -8.38 4.66
C LEU A 194 -4.06 -6.96 5.21
N ARG A 195 -3.33 -5.97 4.70
CA ARG A 195 -3.55 -4.56 5.05
C ARG A 195 -4.99 -4.17 4.75
N HIS A 196 -5.50 -4.57 3.59
CA HIS A 196 -6.87 -4.33 3.18
C HIS A 196 -7.89 -5.00 4.11
N TYR A 197 -7.63 -6.26 4.50
CA TYR A 197 -8.44 -7.01 5.44
C TYR A 197 -8.48 -6.34 6.82
N LEU A 198 -7.31 -5.93 7.33
CA LEU A 198 -7.15 -5.29 8.64
C LEU A 198 -7.57 -3.82 8.66
N SER A 199 -7.79 -3.19 7.50
CA SER A 199 -8.34 -1.84 7.43
C SER A 199 -9.86 -1.80 7.68
N ASP A 200 -10.53 -2.96 7.74
CA ASP A 200 -11.90 -3.06 8.22
C ASP A 200 -11.90 -3.03 9.76
N GLU A 201 -12.64 -2.08 10.33
CA GLU A 201 -12.64 -1.80 11.77
C GLU A 201 -13.00 -3.02 12.61
N LYS A 202 -14.02 -3.79 12.20
CA LYS A 202 -14.45 -4.99 12.92
C LYS A 202 -13.42 -6.10 12.85
N LYS A 203 -12.81 -6.30 11.68
CA LYS A 203 -11.74 -7.29 11.51
C LYS A 203 -10.49 -6.91 12.30
N LEU A 204 -10.16 -5.62 12.35
CA LEU A 204 -9.06 -5.10 13.16
C LEU A 204 -9.31 -5.34 14.65
N GLU A 205 -10.50 -4.99 15.13
CA GLU A 205 -10.90 -5.20 16.53
C GLU A 205 -10.83 -6.67 16.92
N GLN A 206 -11.37 -7.57 16.08
CA GLN A 206 -11.29 -9.03 16.27
C GLN A 206 -9.83 -9.51 16.30
N PHE A 207 -9.01 -9.03 15.38
CA PHE A 207 -7.59 -9.37 15.30
C PHE A 207 -6.83 -8.95 16.56
N LEU A 208 -7.03 -7.72 17.02
CA LEU A 208 -6.31 -7.19 18.19
C LEU A 208 -6.80 -7.81 19.50
N THR A 209 -8.11 -8.03 19.64
CA THR A 209 -8.70 -8.74 20.78
C THR A 209 -8.21 -10.17 20.86
N GLY A 210 -8.16 -10.89 19.73
CA GLY A 210 -7.64 -12.25 19.65
C GLY A 210 -6.16 -12.37 20.02
N LEU A 211 -5.40 -11.28 19.91
CA LEU A 211 -3.99 -11.21 20.35
C LEU A 211 -3.81 -10.74 21.80
N SER A 212 -4.92 -10.48 22.50
CA SER A 212 -4.98 -9.87 23.82
C SER A 212 -4.31 -8.49 23.88
N ILE A 213 -4.39 -7.72 22.79
CA ILE A 213 -3.93 -6.34 22.72
C ILE A 213 -5.14 -5.45 23.01
N ILE A 214 -5.21 -4.92 24.23
CA ILE A 214 -6.33 -4.09 24.68
C ILE A 214 -6.18 -2.69 24.09
N LEU A 215 -7.18 -2.27 23.33
CA LEU A 215 -7.29 -0.91 22.82
C LEU A 215 -8.21 -0.08 23.71
N SER A 216 -7.86 1.19 23.94
CA SER A 216 -8.83 2.16 24.45
C SER A 216 -9.90 2.43 23.40
N GLN A 217 -11.17 2.41 23.80
CA GLN A 217 -12.33 2.60 22.90
C GLN A 217 -12.33 3.95 22.18
N GLU A 218 -11.66 4.96 22.74
CA GLU A 218 -11.58 6.31 22.16
C GLU A 218 -10.47 6.45 21.11
N THR A 219 -9.55 5.49 21.03
CA THR A 219 -8.39 5.58 20.13
C THR A 219 -8.78 5.17 18.72
N GLN A 220 -8.60 6.08 17.76
CA GLN A 220 -8.69 5.74 16.35
C GLN A 220 -7.37 5.10 15.88
N TRP A 221 -7.48 3.91 15.32
CA TRP A 221 -6.35 3.19 14.74
C TRP A 221 -6.35 3.30 13.22
N GLU A 222 -5.16 3.33 12.63
CA GLU A 222 -4.97 3.22 11.19
C GLU A 222 -4.03 2.06 10.86
N VAL A 223 -4.25 1.44 9.69
CA VAL A 223 -3.44 0.35 9.17
C VAL A 223 -2.69 0.82 7.94
N LEU A 224 -1.38 0.96 8.12
CA LEU A 224 -0.44 1.42 7.12
C LEU A 224 0.30 0.21 6.53
N GLY A 225 0.63 0.31 5.25
CA GLY A 225 1.53 -0.62 4.59
C GLY A 225 2.97 -0.36 5.01
N GLU A 226 3.89 -0.73 4.11
CA GLU A 226 5.28 -0.89 4.48
C GLU A 226 5.95 0.37 5.07
N LYS A 227 6.51 0.26 6.28
CA LYS A 227 7.30 1.31 6.94
C LYS A 227 8.78 0.94 6.91
N ALA A 228 9.61 1.83 6.37
CA ALA A 228 11.06 1.71 6.42
C ALA A 228 11.60 2.01 7.82
N LEU A 229 12.65 1.27 8.15
CA LEU A 229 13.47 1.35 9.34
C LEU A 229 14.95 1.43 8.91
N PRO A 230 15.89 1.94 9.74
CA PRO A 230 17.33 1.89 9.47
C PRO A 230 17.85 0.52 9.04
N GLU A 231 17.35 -0.56 9.66
CA GLU A 231 17.81 -1.93 9.38
C GLU A 231 16.79 -2.81 8.66
N GLY A 232 15.76 -2.24 8.03
CA GLY A 232 14.80 -3.03 7.26
C GLY A 232 13.45 -2.36 6.98
N TYR A 233 12.42 -3.19 6.88
CA TYR A 233 11.06 -2.79 6.55
C TYR A 233 10.08 -3.61 7.36
N VAL A 234 9.10 -2.94 7.98
CA VAL A 234 7.90 -3.58 8.54
C VAL A 234 6.86 -3.67 7.43
N ASP A 235 6.28 -4.85 7.22
CA ASP A 235 5.31 -5.08 6.14
C ASP A 235 4.00 -4.30 6.34
N ILE A 236 3.45 -4.33 7.56
CA ILE A 236 2.24 -3.61 7.96
C ILE A 236 2.47 -2.96 9.33
N LEU A 237 2.12 -1.68 9.44
CA LEU A 237 2.16 -0.92 10.69
C LEU A 237 0.75 -0.53 11.11
N ILE A 238 0.31 -0.97 12.27
CA ILE A 238 -0.95 -0.52 12.88
C ILE A 238 -0.58 0.51 13.95
N LYS A 239 -1.08 1.74 13.85
CA LYS A 239 -0.76 2.81 14.81
C LYS A 239 -1.97 3.64 15.18
N GLU A 240 -1.86 4.40 16.26
CA GLU A 240 -2.83 5.45 16.57
C GLU A 240 -2.80 6.51 15.46
N ALA A 241 -3.98 6.81 14.90
CA ALA A 241 -4.12 7.76 13.80
C ALA A 241 -3.82 9.21 14.23
N VAL A 242 -4.13 9.53 15.50
CA VAL A 242 -3.86 10.83 16.12
C VAL A 242 -3.35 10.59 17.55
N PRO A 243 -2.04 10.43 17.77
CA PRO A 243 -1.48 10.20 19.09
C PRO A 243 -1.54 11.45 19.97
N THR A 244 -1.78 11.28 21.28
CA THR A 244 -1.88 12.38 22.27
C THR A 244 -0.66 12.47 23.22
N GLY A 245 0.41 11.72 22.93
CA GLY A 245 1.66 11.76 23.70
C GLY A 245 2.63 10.68 23.23
N LEU A 246 2.33 9.42 23.54
CA LEU A 246 3.03 8.24 22.99
C LEU A 246 2.32 7.77 21.73
N SER A 247 3.05 7.50 20.64
CA SER A 247 2.45 6.94 19.43
C SER A 247 2.48 5.42 19.50
N ARG A 248 1.43 4.82 20.06
CA ARG A 248 1.37 3.36 20.18
C ARG A 248 1.29 2.70 18.80
N LYS A 249 2.10 1.67 18.62
CA LYS A 249 2.33 0.98 17.35
C LYS A 249 2.34 -0.53 17.56
N ILE A 250 1.81 -1.22 16.56
CA ILE A 250 1.88 -2.67 16.44
C ILE A 250 2.51 -2.95 15.09
N ILE A 251 3.65 -3.64 15.13
CA ILE A 251 4.37 -4.03 13.93
C ILE A 251 3.93 -5.42 13.51
N VAL A 252 3.69 -5.60 12.22
CA VAL A 252 3.22 -6.86 11.65
C VAL A 252 4.14 -7.27 10.51
N GLU A 253 4.72 -8.46 10.62
CA GLU A 253 5.48 -9.13 9.57
C GLU A 253 4.60 -10.23 8.95
N VAL A 254 4.65 -10.38 7.63
CA VAL A 254 3.79 -11.30 6.89
C VAL A 254 4.62 -12.20 6.00
N LYS A 255 4.46 -13.51 6.17
CA LYS A 255 5.14 -14.53 5.35
C LYS A 255 4.15 -15.38 4.57
N ARG A 256 4.39 -15.51 3.26
CA ARG A 256 3.56 -16.35 2.37
C ARG A 256 3.65 -17.86 2.69
N GLY A 257 4.73 -18.27 3.35
CA GLY A 257 5.05 -19.66 3.65
C GLY A 257 5.07 -19.96 5.14
N GLU A 258 5.89 -20.96 5.51
CA GLU A 258 6.18 -21.26 6.91
C GLU A 258 7.12 -20.21 7.51
N ALA A 259 6.81 -19.76 8.73
CA ALA A 259 7.66 -18.86 9.49
C ALA A 259 8.97 -19.54 9.90
N THR A 260 10.07 -18.82 9.75
CA THR A 260 11.42 -19.25 10.08
C THR A 260 11.95 -18.52 11.31
N THR A 261 12.99 -19.06 11.94
CA THR A 261 13.67 -18.39 13.08
C THR A 261 14.14 -16.97 12.74
N ARG A 262 14.54 -16.72 11.48
CA ARG A 262 15.00 -15.40 11.04
C ARG A 262 13.87 -14.37 11.09
N ASP A 263 12.65 -14.77 10.77
CA ASP A 263 11.48 -13.87 10.77
C ASP A 263 11.17 -13.40 12.20
N PHE A 264 11.26 -14.30 13.19
CA PHE A 264 11.13 -13.93 14.60
C PHE A 264 12.26 -13.00 15.07
N GLN A 265 13.50 -13.28 14.67
CA GLN A 265 14.64 -12.45 15.04
C GLN A 265 14.55 -11.04 14.45
N GLN A 266 14.15 -10.94 13.19
CA GLN A 266 13.91 -9.67 12.50
C GLN A 266 12.82 -8.86 13.23
N LEU A 267 11.68 -9.48 13.51
CA LEU A 267 10.57 -8.80 14.18
C LEU A 267 10.93 -8.37 15.62
N LYS A 268 11.76 -9.16 16.32
CA LYS A 268 12.31 -8.78 17.63
C LYS A 268 13.25 -7.57 17.53
N ALA A 269 14.09 -7.50 16.49
CA ALA A 269 14.96 -6.35 16.25
C ALA A 269 14.12 -5.09 15.98
N TYR A 270 13.10 -5.19 15.13
CA TYR A 270 12.17 -4.08 14.86
C TYR A 270 11.45 -3.62 16.13
N ARG A 271 10.96 -4.54 16.95
CA ARG A 271 10.33 -4.20 18.24
C ARG A 271 11.29 -3.39 19.12
N LYS A 272 12.56 -3.77 19.19
CA LYS A 272 13.58 -3.05 19.95
C LYS A 272 13.79 -1.64 19.40
N GLU A 273 13.79 -1.49 18.08
CA GLU A 273 13.98 -0.21 17.41
C GLU A 273 12.85 0.80 17.72
N PHE A 274 11.60 0.34 17.70
CA PHE A 274 10.44 1.17 18.09
C PHE A 274 10.34 1.44 19.60
N GLY A 275 11.04 0.66 20.44
CA GLY A 275 11.06 0.87 21.89
C GLY A 275 9.68 0.79 22.55
N GLU A 276 9.40 1.70 23.47
CA GLU A 276 8.17 1.73 24.28
C GLU A 276 6.90 2.02 23.46
N GLU A 277 7.06 2.61 22.28
CA GLU A 277 5.94 2.83 21.35
C GLU A 277 5.43 1.52 20.73
N CYS A 278 6.25 0.46 20.68
CA CYS A 278 5.84 -0.84 20.16
C CYS A 278 5.13 -1.69 21.23
N ILE A 279 3.81 -1.55 21.28
CA ILE A 279 2.97 -2.31 22.21
C ILE A 279 2.72 -3.77 21.74
N GLY A 280 2.92 -4.06 20.45
CA GLY A 280 2.70 -5.38 19.88
C GLY A 280 3.60 -5.70 18.70
N ALA A 281 4.06 -6.94 18.61
CA ALA A 281 4.79 -7.46 17.47
C ALA A 281 4.12 -8.75 17.02
N VAL A 282 3.64 -8.78 15.77
CA VAL A 282 2.84 -9.87 15.23
C VAL A 282 3.48 -10.48 13.99
N LEU A 283 3.59 -11.80 13.97
CA LEU A 283 3.99 -12.56 12.78
C LEU A 283 2.78 -13.31 12.22
N ILE A 284 2.38 -12.95 11.01
CA ILE A 284 1.32 -13.62 10.25
C ILE A 284 1.98 -14.53 9.22
N ALA A 285 1.72 -15.84 9.27
CA ALA A 285 2.30 -16.79 8.33
C ALA A 285 1.33 -17.90 7.94
N LYS A 286 1.61 -18.64 6.86
CA LYS A 286 0.75 -19.78 6.48
C LYS A 286 0.85 -20.92 7.48
N ARG A 287 2.02 -21.09 8.09
CA ARG A 287 2.29 -22.10 9.12
C ARG A 287 3.36 -21.62 10.09
N ILE A 288 3.23 -21.95 11.37
CA ILE A 288 4.14 -21.54 12.42
C ILE A 288 4.52 -22.74 13.31
N ASN A 289 5.82 -22.96 13.47
CA ASN A 289 6.32 -24.07 14.29
C ASN A 289 6.08 -23.79 15.79
N LYS A 290 5.46 -24.74 16.51
CA LYS A 290 5.20 -24.67 17.96
C LYS A 290 6.47 -24.41 18.78
N LYS A 291 7.62 -24.95 18.38
CA LYS A 291 8.91 -24.71 19.04
C LYS A 291 9.34 -23.25 18.92
N LEU A 292 9.09 -22.61 17.76
CA LEU A 292 9.38 -21.19 17.56
C LEU A 292 8.45 -20.31 18.39
N ARG A 293 7.14 -20.62 18.43
CA ARG A 293 6.16 -19.91 19.29
C ARG A 293 6.62 -19.91 20.76
N ARG A 294 7.13 -21.03 21.27
CA ARG A 294 7.66 -21.12 22.65
C ARG A 294 8.99 -20.39 22.84
N LYS A 295 9.83 -20.34 21.80
CA LYS A 295 11.14 -19.68 21.84
C LYS A 295 11.04 -18.15 21.83
N PHE A 296 9.97 -17.61 21.25
CA PHE A 296 9.74 -16.16 21.11
C PHE A 296 8.35 -15.78 21.65
N PRO A 297 8.09 -15.93 22.96
CA PRO A 297 6.78 -15.67 23.56
C PRO A 297 6.33 -14.19 23.47
N GLU A 298 7.28 -13.27 23.27
CA GLU A 298 7.03 -11.84 23.11
C GLU A 298 6.45 -11.47 21.73
N ILE A 299 6.56 -12.38 20.75
CA ILE A 299 6.01 -12.22 19.40
C ILE A 299 4.67 -12.97 19.36
N LYS A 300 3.62 -12.21 19.08
CA LYS A 300 2.29 -12.76 18.81
C LYS A 300 2.33 -13.43 17.44
N VAL A 301 1.72 -14.60 17.32
CA VAL A 301 1.75 -15.39 16.10
C VAL A 301 0.35 -15.69 15.64
N VAL A 302 0.13 -15.61 14.34
CA VAL A 302 -1.17 -15.78 13.73
C VAL A 302 -0.99 -16.58 12.46
N GLU A 303 -1.77 -17.64 12.29
CA GLU A 303 -1.78 -18.40 11.05
C GLU A 303 -2.88 -17.87 10.11
N TYR A 304 -2.67 -17.95 8.81
CA TYR A 304 -3.73 -17.63 7.84
C TYR A 304 -3.94 -18.78 6.85
N SER A 305 -5.17 -18.89 6.35
CA SER A 305 -5.50 -19.73 5.19
C SER A 305 -6.11 -18.88 4.07
N ILE A 306 -6.01 -19.40 2.85
CA ILE A 306 -6.70 -18.88 1.66
C ILE A 306 -7.49 -20.05 1.11
N GLU A 307 -8.81 -19.91 1.08
CA GLU A 307 -9.74 -20.98 0.72
C GLU A 307 -10.71 -20.53 -0.38
N GLY A 308 -11.14 -21.46 -1.23
CA GLY A 308 -12.20 -21.20 -2.21
C GLY A 308 -11.80 -20.31 -3.40
N LEU A 309 -10.50 -20.08 -3.63
CA LEU A 309 -10.04 -19.39 -4.84
C LEU A 309 -9.94 -20.35 -6.03
N ALA A 310 -10.36 -19.86 -7.19
CA ALA A 310 -10.04 -20.49 -8.48
C ALA A 310 -8.54 -20.40 -8.77
N ASP A 311 -8.07 -21.13 -9.79
CA ASP A 311 -6.66 -21.10 -10.21
C ASP A 311 -6.20 -19.70 -10.67
N VAL A 312 -7.12 -18.90 -11.19
CA VAL A 312 -6.92 -17.50 -11.55
C VAL A 312 -7.97 -16.69 -10.84
N PHE A 313 -7.56 -15.70 -10.07
CA PHE A 313 -8.42 -14.95 -9.16
C PHE A 313 -8.08 -13.46 -9.18
N THR A 314 -9.03 -12.60 -8.78
CA THR A 314 -8.82 -11.16 -8.65
C THR A 314 -8.33 -10.79 -7.25
N PHE A 315 -7.81 -9.57 -7.10
CA PHE A 315 -7.38 -9.10 -5.78
C PHE A 315 -8.52 -9.04 -4.77
N ARG A 316 -9.74 -8.68 -5.21
CA ARG A 316 -10.92 -8.65 -4.33
C ARG A 316 -11.28 -10.04 -3.84
N GLU A 317 -11.26 -11.03 -4.73
CA GLU A 317 -11.48 -12.44 -4.37
C GLU A 317 -10.44 -12.90 -3.34
N LEU A 318 -9.17 -12.56 -3.52
CA LEU A 318 -8.11 -12.84 -2.56
C LEU A 318 -8.39 -12.25 -1.17
N VAL A 319 -8.74 -10.97 -1.08
CA VAL A 319 -9.04 -10.30 0.21
C VAL A 319 -10.20 -10.98 0.94
N ASN A 320 -11.21 -11.44 0.20
CA ASN A 320 -12.37 -12.13 0.77
C ASN A 320 -12.07 -13.59 1.17
N ALA A 321 -11.14 -14.24 0.48
CA ALA A 321 -10.75 -15.62 0.72
C ALA A 321 -9.76 -15.79 1.89
N ILE A 322 -9.12 -14.71 2.35
CA ILE A 322 -8.21 -14.74 3.50
C ILE A 322 -9.00 -14.98 4.78
N LYS A 323 -8.59 -16.01 5.51
CA LYS A 323 -9.03 -16.28 6.88
C LYS A 323 -7.84 -16.20 7.82
N ILE A 324 -8.03 -15.51 8.93
CA ILE A 324 -7.03 -15.37 9.98
C ILE A 324 -7.42 -16.28 11.15
N HIS A 325 -6.52 -17.14 11.59
CA HIS A 325 -6.71 -18.09 12.68
C HIS A 325 -6.03 -17.55 13.93
N MET A 326 -6.84 -17.11 14.90
CA MET A 326 -6.31 -16.59 16.16
C MET A 326 -5.64 -17.72 16.96
N PRO A 327 -4.53 -17.42 17.64
CA PRO A 327 -3.92 -18.38 18.55
C PRO A 327 -4.88 -18.67 19.71
N GLU A 328 -5.18 -19.96 19.93
CA GLU A 328 -5.71 -20.45 21.21
C GLU A 328 -4.76 -20.12 22.37
#